data_AF-A0A1Z5LH46-F1
#
_entry.id   AF-A0A1Z5LH46-F1
#
_cell.length_a   1.000
_cell.length_b   1.000
_cell.length_c   1.000
_cell.angle_alpha   90.00
_cell.angle_beta   90.00
_cell.angle_gamma   90.00
#
_symmetry.space_group_name_H-M   'P 1'
#
loop_
_entity.id
_entity.type
_entity.pdbx_description
1 polymer ?
#
loop_
_entity_poly.entity_id
_entity_poly.type
_entity_poly.pdbx_seq_one_letter_code
_entity_poly.pdbx_strand_id
1 'polypeptide(L)'
;MPTVGVKANLICQGLGQSYTEEEFAHLCFQYGLELDEVTSEKQMVSKERGEEKSEGASEELIFRIDIPANRYDLLCLEGLLRALRIFKGKDSCPQYKAVEPPNPLRILVEESTAPVRPFVVCAVLRDLNLNEDSYNSLIDLQDKLHQTIGR
;
A
#
# COMPACT_ATOMS: atom_id res chain seq x y z
N MET A 1 -15.19 -0.95 -2.85
CA MET A 1 -14.40 -0.96 -1.61
C MET A 1 -13.07 -0.27 -1.92
N PRO A 2 -12.17 0.10 -0.99
CA PRO A 2 -10.87 0.60 -1.41
C PRO A 2 -10.12 -0.49 -2.18
N THR A 3 -9.72 -0.19 -3.41
CA THR A 3 -8.97 -1.10 -4.27
C THR A 3 -7.50 -0.72 -4.26
N VAL A 4 -6.62 -1.72 -4.23
CA VAL A 4 -5.17 -1.52 -4.25
C VAL A 4 -4.60 -2.23 -5.46
N GLY A 5 -4.01 -1.47 -6.37
CA GLY A 5 -3.28 -1.99 -7.53
C GLY A 5 -1.83 -2.26 -7.17
N VAL A 6 -1.37 -3.50 -7.36
CA VAL A 6 -0.03 -3.93 -6.97
C VAL A 6 0.61 -4.75 -8.07
N LYS A 7 1.88 -4.51 -8.37
CA LYS A 7 2.64 -5.30 -9.36
C LYS A 7 2.79 -6.75 -8.90
N ALA A 8 2.42 -7.70 -9.77
CA ALA A 8 2.48 -9.13 -9.49
C ALA A 8 3.90 -9.61 -9.18
N ASN A 9 4.91 -9.05 -9.87
CA ASN A 9 6.33 -9.33 -9.63
C ASN A 9 6.73 -9.04 -8.17
N LEU A 10 6.30 -7.88 -7.64
CA LEU A 10 6.60 -7.47 -6.27
C LEU A 10 5.88 -8.36 -5.25
N ILE A 11 4.65 -8.80 -5.54
CA ILE A 11 3.93 -9.76 -4.69
C ILE A 11 4.68 -11.09 -4.62
N CYS A 12 5.09 -11.63 -5.77
CA CYS A 12 5.80 -12.91 -5.83
C CYS A 12 7.16 -12.83 -5.11
N GLN A 13 7.91 -11.75 -5.32
CA GLN A 13 9.16 -11.50 -4.60
C GLN A 13 8.93 -11.37 -3.09
N GLY A 14 7.94 -10.58 -2.68
CA GLY A 14 7.62 -10.35 -1.28
C GLY A 14 7.15 -11.60 -0.54
N LEU A 15 6.37 -12.47 -1.19
CA LEU A 15 5.91 -13.74 -0.63
C LEU A 15 6.96 -14.87 -0.75
N GLY A 16 8.02 -14.65 -1.51
CA GLY A 16 9.10 -15.62 -1.75
C GLY A 16 8.65 -16.86 -2.53
N GLN A 17 7.61 -16.73 -3.36
CA GLN A 17 7.07 -17.81 -4.18
C GLN A 17 6.34 -17.19 -5.38
N SER A 18 6.46 -17.81 -6.55
CA SER A 18 5.64 -17.45 -7.71
C SER A 18 4.21 -17.96 -7.52
N TYR A 19 3.23 -17.10 -7.79
CA TYR A 19 1.82 -17.47 -7.79
C TYR A 19 1.26 -17.30 -9.18
N THR A 20 0.40 -18.23 -9.60
CA THR A 20 -0.51 -17.99 -10.71
C THR A 20 -1.65 -17.06 -10.26
N GLU A 21 -2.41 -16.53 -11.21
CA GLU A 21 -3.61 -15.74 -10.93
C GLU A 21 -4.60 -16.51 -10.05
N GLU A 22 -4.90 -17.77 -10.40
CA GLU A 22 -5.83 -18.62 -9.65
C GLU A 22 -5.33 -18.91 -8.22
N GLU A 23 -4.03 -19.21 -8.07
CA GLU A 23 -3.44 -19.47 -6.76
C GLU A 23 -3.48 -18.22 -5.87
N PHE A 24 -3.22 -17.05 -6.45
CA PHE A 24 -3.28 -15.79 -5.73
C PHE A 24 -4.71 -15.40 -5.37
N ALA A 25 -5.66 -15.57 -6.30
CA ALA A 25 -7.08 -15.35 -6.04
C ALA A 25 -7.58 -16.24 -4.89
N HIS A 26 -7.20 -17.52 -4.88
CA HIS A 26 -7.54 -18.44 -3.80
C HIS A 26 -6.92 -18.02 -2.46
N LEU A 27 -5.66 -17.54 -2.46
CA LEU A 27 -5.02 -17.01 -1.25
C LEU A 27 -5.74 -15.76 -0.71
N CYS A 28 -6.09 -14.83 -1.60
CA CYS A 28 -6.89 -13.65 -1.26
C CYS A 28 -8.22 -14.07 -0.64
N PHE A 29 -8.94 -14.99 -1.28
CA PHE A 29 -10.22 -15.49 -0.78
C PHE A 29 -10.12 -16.13 0.61
N GLN A 30 -9.10 -16.96 0.84
CA GLN A 30 -8.84 -17.57 2.16
C GLN A 30 -8.56 -16.52 3.26
N TYR A 31 -7.93 -15.41 2.89
CA TYR A 31 -7.65 -14.31 3.82
C TYR A 31 -8.87 -13.38 4.01
N GLY A 32 -9.85 -13.44 3.11
CA GLY A 32 -11.02 -12.54 3.10
C GLY A 32 -10.83 -11.29 2.23
N LEU A 33 -9.99 -11.37 1.21
CA LEU A 33 -9.79 -10.37 0.15
C LEU A 33 -10.33 -10.90 -1.18
N GLU A 34 -10.54 -9.98 -2.11
CA GLU A 34 -11.01 -10.30 -3.46
C GLU A 34 -10.01 -9.79 -4.49
N LEU A 35 -9.62 -10.65 -5.44
CA LEU A 35 -8.88 -10.22 -6.62
C LEU A 35 -9.90 -9.79 -7.67
N ASP A 36 -9.98 -8.48 -7.92
CA ASP A 36 -11.01 -7.86 -8.77
C ASP A 36 -10.65 -7.98 -10.27
N GLU A 37 -9.47 -7.46 -10.66
CA GLU A 37 -9.01 -7.50 -12.04
C GLU A 37 -7.48 -7.69 -12.10
N VAL A 38 -7.02 -8.44 -13.10
CA VAL A 38 -5.62 -8.50 -13.50
C VAL A 38 -5.45 -7.66 -14.77
N THR A 39 -4.60 -6.64 -14.69
CA THR A 39 -4.37 -5.66 -15.77
C THR A 39 -2.88 -5.43 -15.96
N SER A 40 -2.47 -4.63 -16.95
CA SER A 40 -1.09 -4.13 -17.05
C SER A 40 -1.09 -2.63 -17.34
N GLU A 41 0.02 -1.92 -17.08
CA GLU A 41 0.10 -0.48 -17.38
C GLU A 41 -0.19 -0.22 -18.86
N LYS A 42 0.33 -1.07 -19.75
CA LYS A 42 0.06 -0.99 -21.18
C LYS A 42 -1.43 -1.12 -21.52
N GLN A 43 -2.14 -2.03 -20.86
CA GLN A 43 -3.59 -2.21 -21.05
C GLN A 43 -4.42 -1.08 -20.46
N MET A 44 -3.98 -0.48 -19.34
CA MET A 44 -4.65 0.71 -18.79
C MET A 44 -4.47 1.91 -19.72
N VAL A 45 -3.24 2.16 -20.19
CA VAL A 45 -2.92 3.29 -21.07
C VAL A 45 -3.60 3.14 -22.43
N SER A 46 -3.67 1.93 -23.00
CA SER A 46 -4.36 1.71 -24.26
C SER A 46 -5.87 1.93 -24.15
N LYS A 47 -6.51 1.49 -23.04
CA LYS A 47 -7.94 1.73 -22.77
C LYS A 47 -8.26 3.21 -22.54
N GLU A 48 -7.40 3.97 -21.86
CA GLU A 48 -7.68 5.37 -21.51
C GLU A 48 -7.23 6.40 -22.56
N ARG A 49 -6.11 6.15 -23.26
CA ARG A 49 -5.42 7.15 -24.08
C ARG A 49 -5.15 6.73 -25.52
N GLY A 50 -5.60 5.53 -25.91
CA GLY A 50 -5.42 4.96 -27.25
C GLY A 50 -4.08 4.23 -27.44
N GLU A 51 -4.04 3.32 -28.42
CA GLU A 51 -2.91 2.40 -28.67
C GLU A 51 -1.58 3.13 -28.95
N GLU A 52 -1.60 4.30 -29.59
CA GLU A 52 -0.41 5.08 -29.95
C GLU A 52 0.41 5.59 -28.75
N LYS A 53 -0.20 5.73 -27.56
CA LYS A 53 0.52 6.12 -26.33
C LYS A 53 0.93 4.94 -25.45
N SER A 54 0.66 3.71 -25.88
CA SER A 54 1.06 2.49 -25.17
C SER A 54 2.47 2.02 -25.51
N GLU A 55 3.09 2.59 -26.56
CA GLU A 55 4.48 2.34 -26.94
C GLU A 55 5.43 2.96 -25.90
N GLY A 56 5.79 2.16 -24.89
CA GLY A 56 6.66 2.56 -23.78
C GLY A 56 6.08 2.28 -22.39
N ALA A 57 4.81 1.88 -22.31
CA ALA A 57 4.18 1.45 -21.06
C ALA A 57 4.60 0.02 -20.69
N SER A 58 4.75 -0.26 -19.40
CA SER A 58 5.16 -1.56 -18.91
C SER A 58 4.08 -2.63 -19.19
N GLU A 59 4.50 -3.81 -19.64
CA GLU A 59 3.63 -4.99 -19.73
C GLU A 59 3.54 -5.76 -18.40
N GLU A 60 4.11 -5.21 -17.33
CA GLU A 60 4.03 -5.81 -16.00
C GLU A 60 2.56 -5.98 -15.55
N LEU A 61 2.26 -7.19 -15.07
CA LEU A 61 0.96 -7.52 -14.52
C LEU A 61 0.73 -6.79 -13.19
N ILE A 62 -0.44 -6.19 -13.06
CA ILE A 62 -0.95 -5.47 -11.91
C ILE A 62 -2.19 -6.20 -11.42
N PHE A 63 -2.14 -6.66 -10.18
CA PHE A 63 -3.27 -7.23 -9.46
C PHE A 63 -4.03 -6.13 -8.73
N ARG A 64 -5.31 -5.97 -9.06
CA ARG A 64 -6.23 -5.08 -8.36
C ARG A 64 -6.95 -5.89 -7.29
N ILE A 65 -6.72 -5.52 -6.04
CA ILE A 65 -7.22 -6.26 -4.88
C ILE A 65 -8.21 -5.38 -4.13
N ASP A 66 -9.40 -5.89 -3.90
CA ASP A 66 -10.44 -5.21 -3.13
C ASP A 66 -10.25 -5.48 -1.64
N ILE A 67 -10.14 -4.39 -0.88
CA ILE A 67 -9.79 -4.42 0.54
C ILE A 67 -10.98 -4.00 1.39
N PRO A 68 -11.27 -4.72 2.48
CA PRO A 68 -12.25 -4.30 3.47
C PRO A 68 -11.95 -2.89 4.00
N ALA A 69 -12.97 -2.02 4.03
CA ALA A 69 -12.82 -0.62 4.44
C ALA A 69 -12.36 -0.43 5.91
N ASN A 70 -12.42 -1.47 6.73
CA ASN A 70 -11.98 -1.50 8.12
C ASN A 70 -10.51 -1.92 8.30
N ARG A 71 -9.78 -2.25 7.23
CA ARG A 71 -8.39 -2.74 7.27
C ARG A 71 -7.43 -1.77 6.60
N TYR A 72 -7.19 -0.64 7.24
CA TYR A 72 -6.28 0.41 6.75
C TYR A 72 -4.82 -0.07 6.63
N ASP A 73 -4.44 -1.09 7.39
CA ASP A 73 -3.13 -1.71 7.35
C ASP A 73 -2.83 -2.44 6.04
N LEU A 74 -3.85 -2.71 5.22
CA LEU A 74 -3.72 -3.42 3.94
C LEU A 74 -3.67 -2.48 2.73
N LEU A 75 -3.82 -1.16 2.92
CA LEU A 75 -3.93 -0.19 1.83
C LEU A 75 -2.65 0.00 0.99
N CYS A 76 -1.53 -0.62 1.38
CA CYS A 76 -0.26 -0.62 0.66
C CYS A 76 0.30 -2.04 0.45
N LEU A 77 1.27 -2.15 -0.46
CA LEU A 77 1.97 -3.41 -0.77
C LEU A 77 2.60 -4.05 0.47
N GLU A 78 3.30 -3.27 1.28
CA GLU A 78 4.03 -3.76 2.45
C GLU A 78 3.08 -4.33 3.52
N GLY A 79 1.95 -3.64 3.70
CA GLY A 79 0.89 -4.04 4.61
C GLY A 79 0.24 -5.35 4.20
N LEU A 80 -0.14 -5.45 2.92
CA LEU A 80 -0.69 -6.65 2.33
C LEU A 80 0.27 -7.84 2.42
N LEU A 81 1.52 -7.66 1.99
CA LEU A 81 2.54 -8.71 2.04
C LEU A 81 2.76 -9.21 3.47
N ARG A 82 2.90 -8.28 4.43
CA ARG A 82 3.08 -8.63 5.84
C ARG A 82 1.90 -9.44 6.36
N ALA A 83 0.67 -9.00 6.08
CA ALA A 83 -0.53 -9.68 6.51
C ALA A 83 -0.64 -11.10 5.93
N LEU A 84 -0.38 -11.27 4.63
CA LEU A 84 -0.40 -12.57 3.96
C LEU A 84 0.72 -13.50 4.45
N ARG A 85 1.93 -12.96 4.72
CA ARG A 85 3.05 -13.75 5.26
C ARG A 85 2.78 -14.25 6.66
N ILE A 86 2.20 -13.40 7.53
CA ILE A 86 1.77 -13.79 8.88
C ILE A 86 0.65 -14.84 8.80
N PHE A 87 -0.34 -14.62 7.92
CA PHE A 87 -1.44 -15.57 7.73
C PHE A 87 -0.95 -16.96 7.30
N LYS A 88 0.05 -17.02 6.41
CA LYS A 88 0.70 -18.27 6.00
C LYS A 88 1.68 -18.84 7.03
N GLY A 89 1.84 -18.21 8.20
CA GLY A 89 2.76 -18.63 9.25
C GLY A 89 4.24 -18.50 8.88
N LYS A 90 4.58 -17.70 7.85
CA LYS A 90 5.98 -17.47 7.45
C LYS A 90 6.69 -16.50 8.39
N ASP A 91 5.97 -15.48 8.86
CA ASP A 91 6.48 -14.46 9.76
C ASP A 91 5.63 -14.37 11.03
N SER A 92 6.24 -13.94 12.14
CA SER A 92 5.53 -13.52 13.34
C SER A 92 5.02 -12.08 13.23
N CYS A 93 3.95 -11.74 13.93
CA CYS A 93 3.49 -10.36 14.05
C CYS A 93 4.61 -9.43 14.57
N PRO A 94 4.99 -8.37 13.84
CA PRO A 94 6.03 -7.46 14.30
C PRO A 94 5.55 -6.66 15.49
N GLN A 95 6.47 -6.36 16.41
CA GLN A 95 6.23 -5.47 17.54
C GLN A 95 6.79 -4.07 17.23
N TYR A 96 5.91 -3.09 17.12
CA TYR A 96 6.31 -1.70 16.96
C TYR A 96 6.52 -1.06 18.33
N LYS A 97 7.69 -0.45 18.54
CA LYS A 97 8.01 0.29 19.76
C LYS A 97 8.52 1.66 19.36
N ALA A 98 7.96 2.70 19.97
CA ALA A 98 8.50 4.04 19.86
C ALA A 98 9.80 4.13 20.68
N VAL A 99 10.84 4.69 20.10
CA VAL A 99 12.12 4.95 20.77
C VAL A 99 12.19 6.42 21.12
N GLU A 100 12.56 6.74 22.36
CA GLU A 100 12.79 8.13 22.77
C GLU A 100 14.16 8.61 22.27
N PRO A 101 14.21 9.60 21.37
CA PRO A 101 15.49 10.14 20.91
C PRO A 101 16.09 11.08 21.97
N PRO A 102 17.42 11.23 22.03
CA PRO A 102 18.08 12.15 22.96
C PRO A 102 17.63 13.62 22.73
N ASN A 103 17.34 13.99 21.48
CA ASN A 103 16.78 15.28 21.11
C ASN A 103 15.43 15.08 20.41
N PRO A 104 14.29 15.19 21.12
CA PRO A 104 12.98 15.06 20.52
C PRO A 104 12.62 16.30 19.69
N LEU A 105 12.14 16.05 18.46
CA LEU A 105 11.53 17.09 17.64
C LEU A 105 10.13 17.39 18.19
N ARG A 106 9.77 18.68 18.24
CA ARG A 106 8.50 19.15 18.79
C ARG A 106 7.75 19.97 17.76
N ILE A 107 6.44 19.79 17.73
CA ILE A 107 5.50 20.64 17.01
C ILE A 107 4.66 21.35 18.05
N LEU A 108 4.58 22.68 17.93
CA LEU A 108 3.80 23.53 18.82
C LEU A 108 2.54 23.95 18.08
N VAL A 109 1.39 23.72 18.71
CA VAL A 109 0.08 24.12 18.18
C VAL A 109 -0.27 25.47 18.78
N GLU A 110 -0.41 26.48 17.94
CA GLU A 110 -0.81 27.81 18.37
C GLU A 110 -2.34 27.90 18.56
N GLU A 111 -2.78 28.74 19.51
CA GLU A 111 -4.20 28.98 19.76
C GLU A 111 -4.96 29.50 18.53
N SER A 112 -4.24 30.19 17.62
CA SER A 112 -4.75 30.67 16.34
C SER A 112 -5.33 29.56 15.45
N THR A 113 -4.88 28.31 15.63
CA THR A 113 -5.32 27.14 14.83
C THR A 113 -6.56 26.44 15.40
N ALA A 114 -6.92 26.71 16.66
CA ALA A 114 -8.07 26.11 17.35
C ALA A 114 -9.42 26.21 16.59
N PRO A 115 -9.79 27.34 15.95
CA PRO A 115 -11.08 27.44 15.27
C PRO A 115 -11.16 26.67 13.95
N VAL A 116 -10.03 26.28 13.36
CA VAL A 116 -9.99 25.60 12.04
C VAL A 116 -9.57 24.14 12.19
N ARG A 117 -8.44 23.88 12.87
CA ARG A 117 -7.89 22.53 13.04
C ARG A 117 -7.13 22.44 14.38
N PRO A 118 -7.81 22.05 15.47
CA PRO A 118 -7.30 22.21 16.83
C PRO A 118 -6.19 21.23 17.23
N PHE A 119 -6.01 20.13 16.50
CA PHE A 119 -5.07 19.08 16.88
C PHE A 119 -4.21 18.63 15.70
N VAL A 120 -2.93 18.36 15.99
CA VAL A 120 -1.98 17.73 15.07
C VAL A 120 -1.14 16.73 15.84
N VAL A 121 -0.83 15.61 15.20
CA VAL A 121 0.06 14.57 15.71
C VAL A 121 1.10 14.30 14.65
N CYS A 122 2.35 14.13 15.05
CA CYS A 122 3.46 13.77 14.16
C CYS A 122 4.38 12.76 14.83
N ALA A 123 5.03 11.95 14.00
CA ALA A 123 6.06 11.01 14.39
C ALA A 123 7.20 11.06 13.36
N VAL A 124 8.39 10.62 13.75
CA VAL A 124 9.57 10.63 12.87
C VAL A 124 10.12 9.22 12.78
N LEU A 125 10.22 8.72 11.55
CA LEU A 125 10.93 7.51 11.19
C LEU A 125 12.33 7.93 10.71
N ARG A 126 13.39 7.36 11.31
CA ARG A 126 14.78 7.67 10.97
C ARG A 126 15.39 6.54 10.15
N ASP A 127 16.41 6.89 9.36
CA ASP A 127 17.24 5.95 8.61
C ASP A 127 16.44 5.04 7.66
N LEU A 128 15.47 5.62 6.95
CA LEU A 128 14.68 4.92 5.94
C LEU A 128 15.48 4.76 4.64
N ASN A 129 15.59 3.53 4.15
CA ASN A 129 16.12 3.22 2.83
C ASN A 129 14.95 3.13 1.84
N LEU A 130 14.70 4.21 1.11
CA LEU A 130 13.64 4.26 0.09
C LEU A 130 14.24 3.97 -1.29
N ASN A 131 13.59 3.08 -2.03
CA ASN A 131 13.78 2.92 -3.47
C ASN A 131 12.57 3.54 -4.19
N GLU A 132 12.58 3.56 -5.53
CA GLU A 132 11.51 4.15 -6.34
C GLU A 132 10.14 3.50 -6.05
N ASP A 133 10.09 2.17 -5.97
CA ASP A 133 8.84 1.44 -5.68
C ASP A 133 8.29 1.73 -4.28
N SER A 134 9.13 1.71 -3.24
CA SER A 134 8.76 2.02 -1.86
C SER A 134 8.36 3.48 -1.68
N TYR A 135 9.01 4.39 -2.42
CA TYR A 135 8.64 5.80 -2.43
C TYR A 135 7.23 6.00 -3.05
N ASN A 136 6.99 5.36 -4.19
CA ASN A 136 5.67 5.40 -4.84
C ASN A 136 4.58 4.76 -3.97
N SER A 137 4.87 3.64 -3.31
CA SER A 137 3.95 2.98 -2.35
C SER A 137 3.63 3.89 -1.15
N LEU A 138 4.61 4.66 -0.67
CA LEU A 138 4.40 5.59 0.44
C LEU A 138 3.44 6.73 0.07
N ILE A 139 3.61 7.31 -1.12
CA ILE A 139 2.70 8.36 -1.63
C ILE A 139 1.30 7.79 -1.88
N ASP A 140 1.20 6.62 -2.51
CA ASP A 140 -0.09 5.97 -2.77
C ASP A 140 -0.85 5.65 -1.47
N LEU A 141 -0.13 5.19 -0.43
CA LEU A 141 -0.72 5.00 0.90
C LEU A 141 -1.26 6.31 1.48
N GLN A 142 -0.51 7.41 1.36
CA GLN A 142 -0.95 8.72 1.82
C GLN A 142 -2.25 9.15 1.14
N ASP A 143 -2.31 9.05 -0.19
CA ASP A 143 -3.49 9.46 -0.97
C ASP A 143 -4.70 8.58 -0.64
N LYS A 144 -4.52 7.27 -0.48
CA LYS A 144 -5.59 6.36 -0.06
C LYS A 144 -6.14 6.69 1.33
N LEU A 145 -5.27 6.99 2.29
CA LEU A 145 -5.69 7.38 3.64
C LEU A 145 -6.43 8.72 3.62
N HIS A 146 -5.98 9.70 2.84
CA HIS A 146 -6.67 10.97 2.67
C HIS A 146 -8.07 10.81 2.06
N GLN A 147 -8.23 9.95 1.05
CA GLN A 147 -9.54 9.73 0.41
C GLN A 147 -10.53 8.96 1.29
N THR A 148 -10.02 8.12 2.20
CA THR A 148 -10.81 7.23 3.06
C THR A 148 -11.09 7.84 4.44
N ILE A 149 -10.17 7.66 5.39
CA ILE A 149 -10.34 8.06 6.79
C ILE A 149 -10.08 9.56 7.02
N GLY A 150 -9.27 10.18 6.17
CA GLY A 150 -8.82 11.56 6.31
C GLY A 150 -9.78 12.63 5.78
N ARG A 151 -11.07 12.30 5.59
CA ARG A 151 -12.11 13.24 5.15
C ARG A 151 -12.52 14.23 6.23
#